data_AF-A0A7K3D5P6-F1
#
_entry.id   AF-A0A7K3D5P6-F1
#
_cell.length_a   1.000
_cell.length_b   1.000
_cell.length_c   1.000
_cell.angle_alpha   90.00
_cell.angle_beta   90.00
_cell.angle_gamma   90.00
#
_symmetry.space_group_name_H-M   'P 1'
#
loop_
_entity.id
_entity.type
_entity.pdbx_description
1 polymer ?
#
loop_
_entity_poly.entity_id
_entity_poly.type
_entity_poly.pdbx_seq_one_letter_code
_entity_poly.pdbx_strand_id
1 'polypeptide(L)'
;MNGPALHEPSSPASWRITLPHTTAAVPVARALVRTALTDIESSPDTDTAELLTAELVANAVEHTGGQDPIELVIELLPTGCQVEVHDSNPLPPGDLTAPGPHVEPDPWQEHGRGLLLIRTLSSSCGHRPTASGKAVWFTLPTRPPHAC
;
A
#
# COMPACT_ATOMS: atom_id res chain seq x y z
N MET A 1 24.30 36.39 16.81
CA MET A 1 24.16 36.12 15.37
C MET A 1 23.57 34.73 15.23
N ASN A 2 22.27 34.65 14.93
CA ASN A 2 21.53 33.40 14.80
C ASN A 2 21.98 32.67 13.53
N GLY A 3 22.51 31.45 13.67
CA GLY A 3 22.69 30.53 12.54
C GLY A 3 21.35 29.92 12.15
N PRO A 4 21.09 29.64 10.86
CA PRO A 4 19.84 29.04 10.47
C PRO A 4 19.78 27.62 11.05
N ALA A 5 18.70 27.29 11.75
CA ALA A 5 18.38 25.93 12.08
C ALA A 5 18.22 25.17 10.76
N LEU A 6 19.18 24.29 10.45
CA LEU A 6 18.97 23.24 9.47
C LEU A 6 17.85 22.38 10.03
N HIS A 7 16.64 22.57 9.51
CA HIS A 7 15.55 21.64 9.74
C HIS A 7 15.98 20.35 9.04
N GLU A 8 16.64 19.44 9.77
CA GLU A 8 16.71 18.04 9.35
C GLU A 8 15.25 17.61 9.12
N PRO A 9 14.86 17.19 7.90
CA PRO A 9 13.53 16.66 7.72
C PRO A 9 13.41 15.46 8.65
N SER A 10 12.54 15.56 9.66
CA SER A 10 12.18 14.45 10.54
C SER A 10 12.00 13.22 9.67
N SER A 11 12.77 12.17 9.90
CA SER A 11 12.60 10.91 9.17
C SER A 11 11.12 10.57 9.15
N PRO A 12 10.54 10.28 7.98
CA PRO A 12 9.14 9.88 7.93
C PRO A 12 8.94 8.68 8.86
N ALA A 13 7.88 8.70 9.65
CA ALA A 13 7.56 7.54 10.47
C ALA A 13 7.29 6.35 9.51
N SER A 14 8.10 5.31 9.65
CA SER A 14 7.97 4.09 8.85
C SER A 14 7.62 2.92 9.75
N TRP A 15 6.55 2.21 9.41
CA TRP A 15 6.21 0.92 10.04
C TRP A 15 6.54 -0.21 9.09
N ARG A 16 7.11 -1.27 9.62
CA ARG A 16 7.43 -2.49 8.88
C ARG A 16 7.05 -3.69 9.71
N ILE A 17 6.30 -4.62 9.12
CA ILE A 17 5.89 -5.85 9.78
C ILE A 17 5.93 -7.02 8.81
N THR A 18 6.40 -8.15 9.30
CA THR A 18 6.27 -9.44 8.62
C THR A 18 4.90 -10.03 8.92
N LEU A 19 4.14 -10.32 7.88
CA LEU A 19 2.81 -10.91 7.95
C LEU A 19 2.88 -12.42 7.63
N PRO A 20 2.03 -13.24 8.26
CA PRO A 20 1.92 -14.65 7.90
C PRO A 20 1.37 -14.78 6.47
N HIS A 21 1.80 -15.81 5.74
CA HIS A 21 1.29 -16.11 4.39
C HIS A 21 -0.11 -16.77 4.44
N THR A 22 -1.08 -16.06 5.00
CA THR A 22 -2.45 -16.54 5.24
C THR A 22 -3.43 -15.38 5.18
N THR A 23 -4.72 -15.66 4.99
CA THR A 23 -5.78 -14.63 4.99
C THR A 23 -5.88 -13.87 6.33
N ALA A 24 -5.34 -14.41 7.42
CA ALA A 24 -5.21 -13.70 8.70
C ALA A 24 -4.30 -12.46 8.64
N ALA A 25 -3.47 -12.32 7.59
CA ALA A 25 -2.65 -11.14 7.35
C ALA A 25 -3.48 -9.87 7.08
N VAL A 26 -4.64 -10.00 6.42
CA VAL A 26 -5.49 -8.87 6.02
C VAL A 26 -5.97 -8.04 7.22
N PRO A 27 -6.62 -8.60 8.25
CA PRO A 27 -7.04 -7.81 9.41
C PRO A 27 -5.87 -7.20 10.18
N VAL A 28 -4.72 -7.89 10.25
CA VAL A 28 -3.50 -7.37 10.89
C VAL A 28 -2.97 -6.14 10.14
N ALA A 29 -2.91 -6.23 8.81
CA ALA A 29 -2.47 -5.14 7.96
C ALA A 29 -3.36 -3.90 8.10
N ARG A 30 -4.69 -4.09 8.09
CA ARG A 30 -5.66 -3.01 8.31
C ARG A 30 -5.48 -2.33 9.67
N ALA A 31 -5.33 -3.12 10.73
CA ALA A 31 -5.12 -2.59 12.08
C ALA A 31 -3.82 -1.77 12.17
N LEU A 32 -2.76 -2.22 11.50
CA LEU A 32 -1.49 -1.47 11.47
C LEU A 32 -1.64 -0.14 10.72
N VAL A 33 -2.29 -0.13 9.55
CA VAL A 33 -2.55 1.10 8.79
C VAL A 33 -3.38 2.08 9.60
N ARG A 34 -4.46 1.60 10.23
CA ARG A 34 -5.27 2.42 11.13
C ARG A 34 -4.42 3.07 12.21
N THR A 35 -3.59 2.27 12.89
CA THR A 35 -2.71 2.74 13.97
C THR A 35 -1.71 3.76 13.46
N ALA A 36 -1.06 3.48 12.33
CA ALA A 36 -0.09 4.36 11.69
C ALA A 36 -0.70 5.73 11.33
N LEU A 37 -1.98 5.76 10.98
CA LEU A 37 -2.67 6.97 10.52
C LEU A 37 -3.47 7.73 11.61
N THR A 38 -3.62 7.16 12.82
CA THR A 38 -4.49 7.72 13.87
C THR A 38 -3.96 9.02 14.48
N ASP A 39 -2.64 9.21 14.54
CA ASP A 39 -2.01 10.33 15.28
C ASP A 39 -1.49 11.46 14.36
N ILE A 40 -1.94 11.51 13.10
CA ILE A 40 -1.44 12.49 12.12
C ILE A 40 -2.55 13.48 11.78
N GLU A 41 -2.33 14.77 12.10
CA GLU A 41 -3.29 15.85 11.85
C GLU A 41 -3.67 16.02 10.37
N SER A 42 -2.79 15.62 9.45
CA SER A 42 -3.01 15.60 8.01
C SER A 42 -3.01 14.18 7.45
N SER A 43 -3.70 13.24 8.10
CA SER A 43 -3.73 11.86 7.61
C SER A 43 -4.44 11.74 6.24
N PRO A 44 -3.96 10.84 5.36
CA PRO A 44 -4.75 10.38 4.22
C PRO A 44 -6.07 9.75 4.69
N ASP A 45 -6.99 9.50 3.77
CA ASP A 45 -8.25 8.86 4.11
C ASP A 45 -8.05 7.43 4.64
N THR A 46 -8.11 7.26 5.97
CA THR A 46 -7.81 6.00 6.65
C THR A 46 -8.66 4.84 6.16
N ASP A 47 -9.95 5.07 5.88
CA ASP A 47 -10.84 4.02 5.36
C ASP A 47 -10.39 3.55 3.97
N THR A 48 -10.01 4.48 3.09
CA THR A 48 -9.43 4.16 1.78
C THR A 48 -8.09 3.46 1.93
N ALA A 49 -7.21 3.92 2.82
CA ALA A 49 -5.91 3.30 3.07
C ALA A 49 -6.04 1.85 3.55
N GLU A 50 -6.98 1.59 4.47
CA GLU A 50 -7.28 0.24 4.94
C GLU A 50 -7.81 -0.66 3.84
N LEU A 51 -8.76 -0.16 3.03
CA LEU A 51 -9.33 -0.91 1.92
C LEU A 51 -8.23 -1.30 0.93
N LEU A 52 -7.45 -0.34 0.46
CA LEU A 52 -6.39 -0.61 -0.53
C LEU A 52 -5.30 -1.53 0.02
N THR A 53 -4.97 -1.42 1.31
CA THR A 53 -4.03 -2.32 1.96
C THR A 53 -4.59 -3.75 2.04
N ALA A 54 -5.88 -3.90 2.34
CA ALA A 54 -6.51 -5.21 2.38
C ALA A 54 -6.46 -5.90 1.01
N GLU A 55 -6.79 -5.17 -0.07
CA GLU A 55 -6.70 -5.67 -1.43
C GLU A 55 -5.27 -6.05 -1.81
N LEU A 56 -4.29 -5.20 -1.46
CA LEU A 56 -2.88 -5.42 -1.77
C LEU A 56 -2.32 -6.67 -1.06
N VAL A 57 -2.64 -6.84 0.23
CA VAL A 57 -2.23 -8.00 1.04
C VAL A 57 -2.95 -9.27 0.58
N ALA A 58 -4.24 -9.20 0.25
CA ALA A 58 -4.98 -10.34 -0.29
C ALA A 58 -4.36 -10.84 -1.60
N ASN A 59 -4.05 -9.93 -2.53
CA ASN A 59 -3.36 -10.27 -3.77
C ASN A 59 -1.99 -10.92 -3.53
N ALA A 60 -1.23 -10.42 -2.54
CA ALA A 60 0.06 -11.02 -2.20
C ALA A 60 -0.10 -12.43 -1.63
N VAL A 61 -1.07 -12.67 -0.73
CA VAL A 61 -1.35 -14.00 -0.15
C VAL A 61 -1.81 -15.00 -1.21
N GLU A 62 -2.59 -14.53 -2.18
CA GLU A 62 -3.15 -15.41 -3.21
C GLU A 62 -2.12 -15.76 -4.30
N HIS A 63 -1.31 -14.80 -4.72
CA HIS A 63 -0.40 -14.97 -5.86
C HIS A 63 1.02 -15.34 -5.46
N THR A 64 1.39 -15.31 -4.18
CA THR A 64 2.71 -15.76 -3.74
C THR A 64 2.69 -17.25 -3.49
N GLY A 65 3.58 -17.98 -4.17
CA GLY A 65 3.68 -19.42 -3.98
C GLY A 65 4.38 -19.76 -2.66
N GLY A 66 3.87 -20.75 -1.93
CA GLY A 66 4.58 -21.35 -0.79
C GLY A 66 4.17 -20.83 0.59
N GLN A 67 5.14 -20.73 1.49
CA GLN A 67 4.99 -20.30 2.89
C GLN A 67 5.90 -19.11 3.21
N ASP A 68 6.47 -18.46 2.19
CA ASP A 68 7.33 -17.32 2.38
C ASP A 68 6.52 -16.16 2.98
N PRO A 69 7.07 -15.46 3.97
CA PRO A 69 6.35 -14.37 4.60
C PRO A 69 6.14 -13.20 3.65
N ILE A 70 5.02 -12.52 3.83
CA ILE A 70 4.75 -11.22 3.19
C ILE A 70 5.26 -10.13 4.13
N GLU A 71 5.73 -9.03 3.60
CA GLU A 71 6.11 -7.88 4.41
C GLU A 71 5.31 -6.64 4.02
N LEU A 72 4.75 -5.98 5.03
CA LEU A 72 4.03 -4.73 4.88
C LEU A 72 4.90 -3.58 5.37
N VAL A 73 5.05 -2.56 4.54
CA VAL A 73 5.74 -1.31 4.86
C VAL A 73 4.77 -0.16 4.68
N ILE A 74 4.71 0.73 5.67
CA ILE A 74 3.91 1.96 5.63
C ILE A 74 4.87 3.10 5.89
N GLU A 75 4.96 4.04 4.96
CA GLU A 75 5.78 5.24 5.06
C GLU A 75 4.88 6.46 5.01
N LEU A 76 4.98 7.32 6.03
CA LEU A 76 4.32 8.63 5.97
C LEU A 76 5.12 9.57 5.10
N LEU A 77 4.46 10.25 4.19
CA LEU A 77 5.09 11.27 3.36
C LEU A 77 4.61 12.65 3.83
N PRO A 78 5.37 13.73 3.60
CA PRO A 78 4.90 15.09 3.91
C PRO A 78 3.55 15.44 3.28
N THR A 79 3.21 14.78 2.17
CA THR A 79 1.98 14.99 1.40
C THR A 79 1.06 13.77 1.38
N GLY A 80 1.24 12.78 2.28
CA GLY A 80 0.36 11.62 2.33
C GLY A 80 0.96 10.38 2.98
N CYS A 81 0.71 9.21 2.41
CA CYS A 81 1.39 7.97 2.76
C CYS A 81 1.71 7.14 1.52
N GLN A 82 2.68 6.25 1.67
CA GLN A 82 2.95 5.14 0.78
C GLN A 82 2.80 3.84 1.56
N VAL A 83 2.08 2.89 0.98
CA VAL A 83 1.97 1.53 1.51
C VAL A 83 2.56 0.58 0.50
N GLU A 84 3.41 -0.33 0.96
CA GLU A 84 4.05 -1.35 0.14
C GLU A 84 3.84 -2.73 0.74
N VAL A 85 3.61 -3.70 -0.14
CA VAL A 85 3.58 -5.11 0.19
C VAL A 85 4.66 -5.80 -0.61
N HIS A 86 5.56 -6.48 0.10
CA HIS A 86 6.68 -7.23 -0.45
C HIS A 86 6.34 -8.71 -0.38
N ASP A 87 6.56 -9.40 -1.48
CA ASP A 87 6.34 -10.83 -1.60
C ASP A 87 7.44 -11.50 -2.42
N SER A 88 7.55 -12.83 -2.31
CA SER A 88 8.62 -13.60 -2.97
C SER A 88 8.32 -13.93 -4.43
N ASN A 89 7.13 -13.62 -4.95
CA ASN A 89 6.79 -13.89 -6.34
C ASN A 89 7.37 -12.79 -7.25
N PRO A 90 8.32 -13.12 -8.16
CA PRO A 90 8.94 -12.14 -9.04
C PRO A 90 8.02 -11.65 -10.16
N LEU A 91 6.87 -12.30 -10.39
CA LEU A 91 5.94 -11.94 -11.46
C LEU A 91 5.22 -10.63 -11.13
N PRO A 92 5.12 -9.72 -12.12
CA PRO A 92 4.40 -8.46 -11.93
C PRO A 92 2.92 -8.75 -11.64
N PRO A 93 2.31 -7.99 -10.72
CA PRO A 93 0.92 -8.16 -10.33
C PRO A 93 0.00 -7.58 -11.43
N GLY A 94 -0.40 -8.41 -12.40
CA GLY A 94 -1.37 -8.08 -13.46
C GLY A 94 -1.29 -6.64 -14.04
N ASP A 95 -2.43 -6.12 -14.50
CA ASP A 95 -2.56 -4.80 -15.15
C ASP A 95 -2.52 -3.59 -14.18
N LEU A 96 -1.66 -3.61 -13.16
CA LEU A 96 -1.56 -2.47 -12.23
C LEU A 96 -1.15 -1.15 -12.91
N THR A 97 -0.33 -1.21 -13.97
CA THR A 97 0.23 -0.02 -14.62
C THR A 97 -0.32 0.25 -16.03
N ALA A 98 -0.95 -0.71 -16.70
CA ALA A 98 -1.68 -0.52 -17.95
C ALA A 98 -2.65 -1.69 -18.14
N PRO A 99 -3.89 -1.50 -18.61
CA PRO A 99 -4.68 -2.61 -19.11
C PRO A 99 -4.00 -3.17 -20.37
N GLY A 100 -3.51 -4.40 -20.33
CA GLY A 100 -3.20 -5.16 -21.53
C GLY A 100 -4.46 -5.23 -22.41
N PRO A 101 -4.31 -5.33 -23.75
CA PRO A 101 -5.41 -5.15 -24.70
C PRO A 101 -6.59 -6.15 -24.60
N HIS A 102 -6.60 -7.08 -23.63
CA HIS A 102 -7.53 -8.20 -23.60
C HIS A 102 -8.05 -8.62 -22.21
N VAL A 103 -7.95 -7.77 -21.18
CA VAL A 103 -8.56 -8.08 -19.88
C VAL A 103 -9.63 -7.05 -19.57
N GLU A 104 -10.84 -7.24 -20.13
CA GLU A 104 -12.02 -6.70 -19.47
C GLU A 104 -12.11 -7.39 -18.10
N PRO A 105 -12.02 -6.64 -16.98
CA PRO A 105 -12.23 -7.24 -15.67
C PRO A 105 -13.66 -7.77 -15.66
N ASP A 106 -13.82 -9.09 -15.65
CA ASP A 106 -15.13 -9.69 -15.49
C ASP A 106 -15.73 -9.15 -14.18
N PRO A 107 -16.87 -8.44 -14.24
CA PRO A 107 -17.42 -7.79 -13.07
C PRO A 107 -17.82 -8.79 -11.98
N TRP A 108 -17.90 -10.10 -12.28
CA TRP A 108 -18.18 -11.17 -11.34
C TRP A 108 -16.92 -11.89 -10.83
N GLN A 109 -15.74 -11.59 -11.37
CA GLN A 109 -14.47 -12.09 -10.85
C GLN A 109 -13.95 -11.19 -9.73
N GLU A 110 -13.92 -11.70 -8.51
CA GLU A 110 -13.36 -11.02 -7.34
C GLU A 110 -11.87 -10.68 -7.55
N HIS A 111 -11.13 -11.56 -8.24
CA HIS A 111 -9.70 -11.43 -8.56
C HIS A 111 -9.32 -10.16 -9.36
N GLY A 112 -10.28 -9.56 -10.10
CA GLY A 112 -10.03 -8.36 -10.90
C GLY A 112 -10.33 -7.04 -10.19
N ARG A 113 -11.10 -7.08 -9.10
CA ARG A 113 -11.60 -5.86 -8.42
C ARG A 113 -10.54 -5.22 -7.54
N GLY A 114 -9.66 -6.00 -6.90
CA GLY A 114 -8.64 -5.47 -6.00
C GLY A 114 -7.67 -4.53 -6.69
N LEU A 115 -7.12 -4.93 -7.85
CA LEU A 115 -6.24 -4.07 -8.65
C LEU A 115 -6.99 -2.85 -9.22
N LEU A 116 -8.26 -3.01 -9.61
CA LEU A 116 -9.09 -1.89 -10.05
C LEU A 116 -9.29 -0.85 -8.94
N LEU A 117 -9.59 -1.29 -7.71
CA LEU A 117 -9.74 -0.40 -6.55
C LEU A 117 -8.44 0.35 -6.26
N ILE A 118 -7.30 -0.35 -6.25
CA ILE A 118 -5.98 0.26 -6.06
C ILE A 118 -5.73 1.35 -7.12
N ARG A 119 -5.99 1.06 -8.40
CA ARG A 119 -5.79 2.03 -9.49
C ARG A 119 -6.74 3.22 -9.42
N THR A 120 -7.97 3.01 -8.94
CA THR A 120 -9.03 4.03 -8.96
C THR A 120 -8.94 4.98 -7.77
N LEU A 121 -8.58 4.47 -6.59
CA LEU A 121 -8.62 5.22 -5.34
C LEU A 121 -7.26 5.76 -4.89
N SER A 122 -6.16 5.19 -5.39
CA SER A 122 -4.82 5.72 -5.08
C SER A 122 -4.47 6.95 -5.91
N SER A 123 -3.58 7.81 -5.39
CA SER A 123 -2.97 8.89 -6.20
C SER A 123 -1.95 8.35 -7.19
N SER A 124 -1.20 7.33 -6.78
CA SER A 124 -0.28 6.59 -7.64
C SER A 124 -0.17 5.17 -7.13
N CYS A 125 0.09 4.23 -8.02
CA CYS A 125 0.41 2.86 -7.66
C CYS A 125 1.38 2.26 -8.66
N GLY A 126 1.99 1.15 -8.28
CA GLY A 126 2.91 0.43 -9.15
C GLY A 126 3.49 -0.79 -8.48
N HIS A 127 4.49 -1.35 -9.15
CA HIS A 127 5.30 -2.43 -8.61
C HIS A 127 6.77 -2.20 -8.98
N ARG A 128 7.68 -2.80 -8.22
CA ARG A 128 9.10 -2.85 -8.55
C ARG A 128 9.70 -4.20 -8.15
N PRO A 129 10.66 -4.75 -8.92
CA PRO A 129 11.43 -5.91 -8.48
C PRO A 129 12.24 -5.60 -7.21
N THR A 130 12.41 -6.60 -6.35
CA THR A 130 13.29 -6.54 -5.17
C THR A 130 14.30 -7.68 -5.22
N ALA A 131 15.27 -7.70 -4.30
CA ALA A 131 16.28 -8.76 -4.24
C ALA A 131 15.67 -10.16 -3.99
N SER A 132 14.46 -10.22 -3.42
CA SER A 132 13.79 -11.45 -2.98
C SER A 132 12.45 -11.71 -3.67
N GLY A 133 12.06 -10.90 -4.66
CA GLY A 133 10.76 -11.00 -5.33
C GLY A 133 10.32 -9.65 -5.88
N LYS A 134 9.24 -9.09 -5.32
CA LYS A 134 8.74 -7.76 -5.71
C LYS A 134 8.19 -6.98 -4.53
N ALA A 135 8.01 -5.68 -4.76
CA ALA A 135 7.21 -4.79 -3.93
C ALA A 135 6.10 -4.17 -4.78
N VAL A 136 4.86 -4.32 -4.33
CA VAL A 136 3.69 -3.67 -4.92
C VAL A 136 3.27 -2.55 -3.99
N TRP A 137 2.92 -1.39 -4.52
CA TRP A 137 2.73 -0.19 -3.70
C TRP A 137 1.62 0.70 -4.23
N PHE A 138 1.07 1.51 -3.32
CA PHE A 138 0.20 2.63 -3.64
C PHE A 138 0.52 3.83 -2.75
N THR A 139 0.13 5.02 -3.20
CA THR A 139 0.20 6.25 -2.43
C THR A 139 -1.19 6.88 -2.29
N LEU A 140 -1.43 7.48 -1.13
CA LEU A 140 -2.61 8.30 -0.89
C LEU A 140 -2.18 9.70 -0.47
N PRO A 141 -2.86 10.76 -0.93
CA PRO A 141 -2.55 12.12 -0.53
C PRO A 141 -3.11 12.38 0.87
N THR A 142 -2.55 13.35 1.58
CA THR A 142 -3.22 13.88 2.78
C THR A 142 -4.63 14.36 2.40
N ARG A 143 -5.61 14.13 3.29
CA ARG A 143 -6.93 14.70 3.06
C ARG A 143 -6.81 16.23 3.14
N PRO A 144 -7.31 17.01 2.17
CA PRO A 144 -7.37 18.45 2.34
C PRO A 144 -8.19 18.76 3.61
N PRO A 145 -7.76 19.71 4.44
CA PRO A 145 -8.58 20.13 5.58
C PRO A 145 -9.94 20.55 5.02
N HIS A 146 -11.01 19.92 5.50
CA HIS A 146 -12.36 20.30 5.10
C HIS A 146 -12.52 21.80 5.36
N ALA A 147 -12.67 22.59 4.30
CA ALA A 147 -13.02 23.99 4.44
C ALA A 147 -14.45 24.05 4.98
N CYS A 148 -14.60 24.54 6.22
CA CYS A 148 -15.89 24.83 6.84
C CYS A 148 -16.71 25.83 6.01
#